data_AF-A0A753ACY0-F1
#
_entry.id   AF-A0A753ACY0-F1
#
_cell.length_a   1.000
_cell.length_b   1.000
_cell.length_c   1.000
_cell.angle_alpha   90.00
_cell.angle_beta   90.00
_cell.angle_gamma   90.00
#
_symmetry.space_group_name_H-M   'P 1'
#
loop_
_entity.id
_entity.type
_entity.pdbx_description
1 polymer ?
#
loop_
_entity_poly.entity_id
_entity_poly.type
_entity_poly.pdbx_seq_one_letter_code
_entity_poly.pdbx_strand_id
1 'polypeptide(L)'
;MKTEPVPYSIIASFTPGAHVSRIRQNDQAKACRFYATEQFMSDCWQSGNTFNGDKEQVVRPTQAVLSVQTGDVVISLIHGKAAIVSPEHAGRLLSNNYVRVEVDSRKVIPAWFVWHFNESRESRRQQAVATQGSTFVLRLSLTEVRQFTATLPPLNKQKAIGGLYLATIEKRHYQERLAALNEQQILSQLSDMIQ
;
A
#
# COMPACT_ATOMS: atom_id res chain seq x y z
N MET A 1 -24.79 -20.64 -6.56
CA MET A 1 -24.69 -19.56 -7.58
C MET A 1 -23.26 -19.02 -7.54
N LYS A 2 -22.53 -19.06 -8.65
CA LYS A 2 -21.25 -18.34 -8.76
C LYS A 2 -21.60 -16.87 -8.95
N THR A 3 -21.13 -16.02 -8.04
CA THR A 3 -21.22 -14.56 -8.17
C THR A 3 -20.39 -14.12 -9.38
N GLU A 4 -20.95 -13.30 -10.26
CA GLU A 4 -20.22 -12.77 -11.41
C GLU A 4 -19.13 -11.76 -10.94
N PRO A 5 -17.97 -11.71 -11.62
CA PRO A 5 -16.94 -10.71 -11.31
C PRO A 5 -17.46 -9.29 -11.59
N VAL A 6 -17.23 -8.37 -10.66
CA VAL A 6 -17.60 -6.96 -10.80
C VAL A 6 -16.36 -6.08 -10.96
N PRO A 7 -16.39 -5.03 -11.80
CA PRO A 7 -15.29 -4.10 -11.93
C PRO A 7 -15.03 -3.29 -10.64
N TYR A 8 -13.77 -2.96 -10.41
CA TYR A 8 -13.31 -2.15 -9.28
C TYR A 8 -13.96 -0.77 -9.26
N SER A 9 -14.19 -0.17 -10.42
CA SER A 9 -14.89 1.11 -10.56
C SER A 9 -16.32 1.14 -9.98
N ILE A 10 -16.95 -0.02 -9.80
CA ILE A 10 -18.32 -0.14 -9.25
C ILE A 10 -18.31 -0.34 -7.72
N ILE A 11 -17.18 -0.78 -7.17
CA ILE A 11 -17.03 -1.14 -5.76
C ILE A 11 -16.12 -0.19 -4.99
N ALA A 12 -15.37 0.67 -5.69
CA ALA A 12 -14.48 1.64 -5.08
C ALA A 12 -14.29 2.89 -5.94
N SER A 13 -14.09 4.04 -5.26
CA SER A 13 -13.62 5.27 -5.86
C SER A 13 -12.08 5.32 -5.79
N PHE A 14 -11.44 5.94 -6.78
CA PHE A 14 -9.99 6.01 -6.86
C PHE A 14 -9.54 7.44 -7.12
N THR A 15 -8.82 8.02 -6.16
CA THR A 15 -8.32 9.39 -6.22
C THR A 15 -6.79 9.38 -6.32
N PRO A 16 -6.20 9.82 -7.45
CA PRO A 16 -4.75 9.85 -7.60
C PRO A 16 -4.12 10.94 -6.71
N GLY A 17 -2.90 10.67 -6.24
CA GLY A 17 -2.08 11.68 -5.56
C GLY A 17 -1.63 12.82 -6.49
N ALA A 18 -1.10 13.88 -5.89
CA ALA A 18 -0.64 15.06 -6.64
C ALA A 18 0.78 14.88 -7.18
N HIS A 19 1.11 15.58 -8.27
CA HIS A 19 2.48 15.63 -8.77
C HIS A 19 3.33 16.56 -7.88
N VAL A 20 4.49 16.08 -7.42
CA VAL A 20 5.37 16.81 -6.47
C VAL A 20 5.77 18.20 -7.00
N SER A 21 6.03 18.32 -8.31
CA SER A 21 6.40 19.61 -8.93
C SER A 21 5.30 20.67 -8.95
N ARG A 22 4.04 20.31 -8.68
CA ARG A 22 2.91 21.26 -8.65
C ARG A 22 2.68 21.87 -7.27
N ILE A 23 3.40 21.41 -6.25
CA ILE A 23 3.21 21.87 -4.88
C ILE A 23 4.14 23.06 -4.62
N ARG A 24 3.61 24.27 -4.80
CA ARG A 24 4.32 25.52 -4.45
C ARG A 24 4.48 25.62 -2.93
N GLN A 25 5.70 25.90 -2.49
CA GLN A 25 6.05 26.13 -1.09
C GLN A 25 5.49 27.49 -0.66
N ASN A 26 4.67 27.50 0.39
CA ASN A 26 4.24 28.73 1.06
C ASN A 26 4.73 28.67 2.51
N ASP A 27 5.47 29.70 2.96
CA ASP A 27 6.05 29.73 4.30
C ASP A 27 5.05 29.79 5.46
N GLN A 28 3.78 30.15 5.17
CA GLN A 28 2.71 30.20 6.15
C GLN A 28 1.89 28.90 6.25
N ALA A 29 2.07 27.95 5.33
CA ALA A 29 1.31 26.70 5.33
C ALA A 29 1.96 25.63 6.23
N LYS A 30 1.11 24.78 6.83
CA LYS A 30 1.55 23.68 7.69
C LYS A 30 2.49 22.75 6.92
N ALA A 31 3.64 22.42 7.52
CA ALA A 31 4.58 21.46 6.98
C ALA A 31 3.94 20.07 6.91
N CYS A 32 3.76 19.54 5.71
CA CYS A 32 3.23 18.20 5.47
C CYS A 32 4.33 17.31 4.87
N ARG A 33 4.35 16.04 5.27
CA ARG A 33 5.31 15.04 4.77
C ARG A 33 4.65 14.21 3.68
N PHE A 34 5.41 13.74 2.70
CA PHE A 34 4.90 12.77 1.74
C PHE A 34 4.77 11.38 2.35
N TYR A 35 3.86 10.62 1.74
CA TYR A 35 3.75 9.19 1.88
C TYR A 35 4.66 8.55 0.83
N ALA A 36 5.89 8.21 1.23
CA ALA A 36 6.90 7.65 0.35
C ALA A 36 6.93 6.11 0.41
N THR A 37 7.82 5.51 -0.39
CA THR A 37 7.97 4.05 -0.46
C THR A 37 8.24 3.42 0.91
N GLU A 38 9.05 4.06 1.75
CA GLU A 38 9.35 3.54 3.09
C GLU A 38 8.09 3.38 3.96
N GLN A 39 7.24 4.41 4.01
CA GLN A 39 5.99 4.37 4.78
C GLN A 39 5.01 3.36 4.19
N PHE A 40 4.93 3.29 2.85
CA PHE A 40 4.10 2.28 2.18
C PHE A 40 4.55 0.86 2.49
N MET A 41 5.85 0.59 2.46
CA MET A 41 6.41 -0.74 2.76
C MET A 41 6.18 -1.12 4.23
N SER A 42 6.33 -0.14 5.14
CA SER A 42 5.99 -0.31 6.55
C SER A 42 4.51 -0.66 6.73
N ASP A 43 3.59 0.05 6.07
CA ASP A 43 2.14 -0.25 6.12
C ASP A 43 1.79 -1.60 5.44
N CYS A 44 2.64 -2.10 4.54
CA CYS A 44 2.54 -3.44 3.97
C CYS A 44 3.12 -4.55 4.87
N TRP A 45 3.57 -4.22 6.09
CA TRP A 45 4.28 -5.14 6.98
C TRP A 45 5.51 -5.78 6.32
N GLN A 46 6.19 -5.03 5.47
CA GLN A 46 7.42 -5.47 4.83
C GLN A 46 8.59 -4.75 5.49
N SER A 47 9.54 -5.52 6.01
CA SER A 47 10.81 -5.00 6.49
C SER A 47 11.48 -4.27 5.33
N GLY A 48 11.65 -2.96 5.46
CA GLY A 48 12.27 -2.15 4.43
C GLY A 48 13.72 -2.59 4.26
N ASN A 49 14.04 -3.24 3.14
CA ASN A 49 15.33 -2.96 2.53
C ASN A 49 15.21 -1.51 2.06
N THR A 50 15.93 -0.62 2.73
CA THR A 50 16.00 0.80 2.38
C THR A 50 16.55 0.90 0.96
N PHE A 51 15.68 0.83 -0.04
CA PHE A 51 16.01 1.31 -1.36
C PHE A 51 16.17 2.82 -1.23
N ASN A 52 17.42 3.28 -1.29
CA ASN A 52 17.76 4.69 -1.50
C ASN A 52 16.88 5.23 -2.64
N GLY A 53 16.01 6.20 -2.35
CA GLY A 53 15.12 6.73 -3.38
C GLY A 53 14.45 8.04 -3.03
N ASP A 54 13.48 8.04 -2.11
CA ASP A 54 12.72 9.25 -1.80
C ASP A 54 13.05 9.72 -0.38
N LYS A 55 13.91 10.74 -0.29
CA LYS A 55 14.06 11.52 0.95
C LYS A 55 12.68 12.05 1.33
N GLU A 56 12.31 11.90 2.59
CA GLU A 56 11.08 12.43 3.17
C GLU A 56 11.03 13.95 2.89
N GLN A 57 10.33 14.35 1.83
CA GLN A 57 10.28 15.75 1.43
C GLN A 57 9.16 16.43 2.20
N VAL A 58 9.52 17.43 3.00
CA VAL A 58 8.56 18.29 3.68
C VAL A 58 8.11 19.34 2.68
N VAL A 59 6.80 19.42 2.43
CA VAL A 59 6.23 20.44 1.56
C VAL A 59 5.09 21.14 2.26
N ARG A 60 4.98 22.45 1.98
CA ARG A 60 3.93 23.32 2.47
C ARG A 60 2.95 23.62 1.32
N PRO A 61 1.93 22.78 1.11
CA PRO A 61 1.05 22.92 -0.05
C PRO A 61 0.18 24.18 0.03
N THR A 62 0.08 24.90 -1.10
CA THR A 62 -0.79 26.08 -1.23
C THR A 62 -2.24 25.70 -1.64
N GLN A 63 -2.48 24.44 -2.03
CA GLN A 63 -3.79 23.93 -2.46
C GLN A 63 -4.12 22.63 -1.69
N ALA A 64 -5.39 22.22 -1.68
CA ALA A 64 -5.84 20.95 -1.11
C ALA A 64 -5.14 19.77 -1.80
N VAL A 65 -4.02 19.33 -1.23
CA VAL A 65 -3.33 18.11 -1.65
C VAL A 65 -3.94 16.94 -0.89
N LEU A 66 -4.18 15.85 -1.61
CA LEU A 66 -4.73 14.62 -1.05
C LEU A 66 -3.83 14.11 0.09
N SER A 67 -4.37 14.11 1.30
CA SER A 67 -3.75 13.48 2.47
C SER A 67 -4.46 12.18 2.81
N VAL A 68 -3.70 11.24 3.35
CA VAL A 68 -4.23 9.97 3.86
C VAL A 68 -4.58 10.08 5.34
N GLN A 69 -5.60 9.35 5.75
CA GLN A 69 -5.99 9.18 7.15
C GLN A 69 -5.81 7.71 7.55
N THR A 70 -5.78 7.45 8.86
CA THR A 70 -5.73 6.10 9.39
C THR A 70 -6.89 5.27 8.85
N GLY A 71 -6.59 4.06 8.36
CA GLY A 71 -7.58 3.16 7.80
C GLY A 71 -7.89 3.39 6.32
N ASP A 72 -7.35 4.45 5.69
CA ASP A 72 -7.42 4.61 4.24
C ASP A 72 -6.69 3.47 3.54
N VAL A 73 -7.24 3.02 2.40
CA VAL A 73 -6.56 2.08 1.53
C VAL A 73 -5.78 2.85 0.47
N VAL A 74 -4.52 2.48 0.29
CA VAL A 74 -3.63 3.10 -0.71
C VAL A 74 -3.06 2.04 -1.62
N ILE A 75 -3.11 2.26 -2.93
CA ILE A 75 -2.41 1.44 -3.93
C ILE A 75 -1.14 2.15 -4.37
N SER A 76 -0.02 1.43 -4.36
CA SER A 76 1.20 1.79 -5.06
C SER A 76 1.16 1.26 -6.49
N LEU A 77 1.15 2.17 -7.47
CA LEU A 77 1.14 1.82 -8.89
C LEU A 77 2.49 1.24 -9.37
N ILE A 78 3.58 1.57 -8.68
CA ILE A 78 4.93 1.06 -9.00
C ILE A 78 5.13 -0.34 -8.41
N HIS A 79 4.62 -0.57 -7.20
CA HIS A 79 4.82 -1.85 -6.51
C HIS A 79 3.72 -2.87 -6.81
N GLY A 80 2.61 -2.44 -7.44
CA GLY A 80 1.46 -3.32 -7.69
C GLY A 80 0.80 -3.85 -6.41
N LYS A 81 0.92 -3.11 -5.30
CA LYS A 81 0.41 -3.50 -3.98
C LYS A 81 -0.52 -2.45 -3.39
N ALA A 82 -1.37 -2.91 -2.48
CA ALA A 82 -2.24 -2.11 -1.64
C ALA A 82 -1.83 -2.25 -0.16
N ALA A 83 -2.03 -1.19 0.61
CA ALA A 83 -1.82 -1.14 2.05
C ALA A 83 -2.97 -0.41 2.75
N ILE A 84 -3.13 -0.65 4.05
CA ILE A 84 -3.98 0.15 4.93
C ILE A 84 -3.08 1.11 5.69
N VAL A 85 -3.39 2.40 5.64
CA VAL A 85 -2.57 3.43 6.28
C VAL A 85 -2.64 3.31 7.79
N SER A 86 -1.48 3.15 8.42
CA SER A 86 -1.34 3.10 9.87
C SER A 86 -1.52 4.47 10.54
N PRO A 87 -1.78 4.53 11.86
CA PRO A 87 -1.84 5.80 12.60
C PRO A 87 -0.57 6.65 12.46
N GLU A 88 0.60 6.02 12.35
CA GLU A 88 1.90 6.68 12.25
C GLU A 88 2.08 7.46 10.94
N HIS A 89 1.36 7.06 9.89
CA HIS A 89 1.46 7.65 8.56
C HIS A 89 0.27 8.53 8.17
N ALA A 90 -0.69 8.74 9.09
CA ALA A 90 -1.82 9.63 8.87
C ALA A 90 -1.36 11.10 8.67
N GLY A 91 -2.11 11.85 7.85
CA GLY A 91 -1.83 13.24 7.50
C GLY A 91 -0.75 13.43 6.42
N ARG A 92 -0.17 12.35 5.90
CA ARG A 92 0.85 12.41 4.83
C ARG A 92 0.22 12.62 3.45
N LEU A 93 0.96 13.29 2.56
CA LEU A 93 0.50 13.62 1.20
C LEU A 93 0.81 12.49 0.21
N LEU A 94 -0.14 12.15 -0.66
CA LEU A 94 0.07 11.18 -1.72
C LEU A 94 0.68 11.82 -2.97
N SER A 95 1.75 11.20 -3.47
CA SER A 95 2.32 11.52 -4.78
C SER A 95 1.60 10.76 -5.90
N ASN A 96 1.87 11.11 -7.17
CA ASN A 96 1.28 10.47 -8.36
C ASN A 96 1.58 8.96 -8.51
N ASN A 97 2.45 8.39 -7.66
CA ASN A 97 2.73 6.96 -7.64
C ASN A 97 1.72 6.18 -6.78
N TYR A 98 0.90 6.92 -6.02
CA TYR A 98 -0.08 6.37 -5.10
C TYR A 98 -1.49 6.81 -5.44
N VAL A 99 -2.43 5.93 -5.16
CA VAL A 99 -3.86 6.14 -5.38
C VAL A 99 -4.58 5.82 -4.08
N ARG A 100 -5.37 6.76 -3.56
CA ARG A 100 -6.30 6.48 -2.46
C ARG A 100 -7.50 5.73 -3.01
N VAL A 101 -7.90 4.68 -2.32
CA VAL A 101 -9.05 3.84 -2.64
C VAL A 101 -10.10 4.00 -1.57
N GLU A 102 -11.30 4.42 -1.95
CA GLU A 102 -12.46 4.48 -1.05
C GLU A 102 -13.45 3.40 -1.47
N VAL A 103 -13.49 2.31 -0.72
CA VAL A 103 -14.39 1.18 -1.01
C VAL A 103 -15.83 1.52 -0.58
N ASP A 104 -16.83 1.05 -1.33
CA ASP A 104 -18.23 1.07 -0.89
C ASP A 104 -18.39 0.05 0.26
N SER A 105 -18.45 0.57 1.50
CA SER A 105 -18.52 -0.24 2.72
C SER A 105 -19.74 -1.17 2.79
N ARG A 106 -20.77 -0.92 1.96
CA ARG A 106 -21.93 -1.80 1.83
C ARG A 106 -21.65 -3.05 1.00
N LYS A 107 -20.57 -3.04 0.20
CA LYS A 107 -20.22 -4.11 -0.75
C LYS A 107 -18.88 -4.76 -0.42
N VAL A 108 -17.94 -3.99 0.11
CA VAL A 108 -16.54 -4.39 0.23
C VAL A 108 -15.95 -4.04 1.60
N ILE A 109 -15.27 -5.01 2.20
CA ILE A 109 -14.43 -4.81 3.39
C ILE A 109 -13.03 -4.34 2.93
N PRO A 110 -12.49 -3.22 3.46
CA PRO A 110 -11.16 -2.72 3.09
C PRO A 110 -10.05 -3.77 3.18
N ALA A 111 -9.97 -4.51 4.30
CA ALA A 111 -8.99 -5.57 4.49
C ALA A 111 -9.09 -6.70 3.47
N TRP A 112 -10.31 -7.02 3.01
CA TRP A 112 -10.51 -7.98 1.95
C TRP A 112 -10.02 -7.44 0.61
N PHE A 113 -10.28 -6.16 0.30
CA PHE A 113 -9.77 -5.52 -0.92
C PHE A 113 -8.24 -5.56 -0.96
N VAL A 114 -7.57 -5.26 0.15
CA VAL A 114 -6.10 -5.32 0.24
C VAL A 114 -5.59 -6.74 -0.04
N TRP A 115 -6.18 -7.76 0.61
CA TRP A 115 -5.85 -9.16 0.30
C TRP A 115 -6.12 -9.48 -1.17
N HIS A 116 -7.28 -9.08 -1.69
CA HIS A 116 -7.69 -9.42 -3.04
C HIS A 116 -6.70 -8.83 -4.05
N PHE A 117 -6.41 -7.54 -3.93
CA PHE A 117 -5.49 -6.86 -4.81
C PHE A 117 -4.08 -7.46 -4.76
N ASN A 118 -3.56 -7.74 -3.55
CA ASN A 118 -2.20 -8.22 -3.38
C ASN A 118 -2.02 -9.71 -3.74
N GLU A 119 -2.99 -10.56 -3.39
CA GLU A 119 -2.79 -12.01 -3.31
C GLU A 119 -3.85 -12.87 -4.01
N SER A 120 -4.96 -12.30 -4.48
CA SER A 120 -5.95 -13.14 -5.17
C SER A 120 -5.41 -13.61 -6.53
N ARG A 121 -5.82 -14.81 -6.93
CA ARG A 121 -5.50 -15.33 -8.27
C ARG A 121 -6.07 -14.43 -9.36
N GLU A 122 -7.27 -13.90 -9.15
CA GLU A 122 -7.94 -12.97 -10.08
C GLU A 122 -7.12 -11.69 -10.28
N SER A 123 -6.69 -11.06 -9.18
CA SER A 123 -5.89 -9.84 -9.22
C SER A 123 -4.51 -10.10 -9.82
N ARG A 124 -3.79 -11.13 -9.36
CA ARG A 124 -2.45 -11.45 -9.89
C ARG A 124 -2.46 -11.71 -11.39
N ARG A 125 -3.48 -12.41 -11.91
CA ARG A 125 -3.63 -12.62 -13.35
C ARG A 125 -3.84 -11.31 -14.10
N GLN A 126 -4.70 -10.43 -13.58
CA GLN A 126 -4.98 -9.12 -14.19
C GLN A 126 -3.77 -8.19 -14.14
N GLN A 127 -3.02 -8.19 -13.03
CA GLN A 127 -1.75 -7.47 -12.92
C GLN A 127 -0.71 -7.99 -13.92
N ALA A 128 -0.55 -9.31 -14.02
CA ALA A 128 0.38 -9.90 -14.97
C ALA A 128 0.06 -9.45 -16.41
N VAL A 129 -1.21 -9.51 -16.81
CA VAL A 129 -1.66 -9.05 -18.14
C VAL A 129 -1.44 -7.55 -18.33
N ALA A 130 -1.77 -6.71 -17.34
CA ALA A 130 -1.56 -5.26 -17.42
C ALA A 130 -0.08 -4.87 -17.54
N THR A 131 0.80 -5.65 -16.90
CA THR A 131 2.25 -5.42 -16.97
C THR A 131 2.93 -6.06 -18.19
N GLN A 132 2.22 -6.94 -18.92
CA GLN A 132 2.75 -7.66 -20.07
C GLN A 132 2.91 -6.69 -21.26
N GLY A 133 4.17 -6.31 -21.55
CA GLY A 133 4.52 -5.35 -22.61
C GLY A 133 5.27 -4.12 -22.10
N SER A 134 5.42 -3.93 -20.79
CA SER A 134 6.28 -2.90 -20.21
C SER A 134 7.75 -3.34 -20.23
N THR A 135 8.54 -2.84 -21.18
CA THR A 135 9.93 -3.27 -21.43
C THR A 135 10.94 -2.86 -20.35
N PHE A 136 10.64 -1.85 -19.51
CA PHE A 136 11.63 -1.30 -18.55
C PHE A 136 11.12 -1.04 -17.12
N VAL A 137 9.81 -0.78 -16.90
CA VAL A 137 9.25 -0.55 -15.55
C VAL A 137 7.88 -1.20 -15.44
N LEU A 138 7.73 -2.20 -14.57
CA LEU A 138 6.45 -2.83 -14.24
C LEU A 138 5.59 -1.81 -13.47
N ARG A 139 4.82 -0.97 -14.18
CA ARG A 139 3.95 0.05 -13.56
C ARG A 139 2.51 -0.14 -14.01
N LEU A 140 1.60 -0.23 -13.04
CA LEU A 140 0.16 -0.21 -13.30
C LEU A 140 -0.32 1.21 -13.59
N SER A 141 -1.25 1.35 -14.54
CA SER A 141 -2.00 2.60 -14.73
C SER A 141 -3.28 2.60 -13.89
N LEU A 142 -3.73 3.80 -13.50
CA LEU A 142 -5.01 3.96 -12.80
C LEU A 142 -6.20 3.48 -13.64
N THR A 143 -6.12 3.64 -14.96
CA THR A 143 -7.13 3.16 -15.90
C THR A 143 -7.29 1.64 -15.85
N GLU A 144 -6.18 0.90 -15.80
CA GLU A 144 -6.21 -0.56 -15.69
C GLU A 144 -6.76 -1.00 -14.34
N VAL A 145 -6.26 -0.40 -13.24
CA VAL A 145 -6.72 -0.74 -11.88
C VAL A 145 -8.23 -0.57 -11.73
N ARG A 146 -8.82 0.47 -12.33
CA ARG A 146 -10.28 0.68 -12.31
C ARG A 146 -11.07 -0.41 -13.06
N GLN A 147 -10.46 -1.03 -14.06
CA GLN A 147 -11.06 -2.07 -14.88
C GLN A 147 -10.88 -3.48 -14.31
N PHE A 148 -10.00 -3.65 -13.32
CA PHE A 148 -9.85 -4.95 -12.66
C PHE A 148 -11.17 -5.41 -12.08
N THR A 149 -11.41 -6.71 -12.17
CA THR A 149 -12.63 -7.36 -11.71
C THR A 149 -12.34 -8.19 -10.46
N ALA A 150 -13.36 -8.29 -9.61
CA ALA A 150 -13.33 -9.04 -8.38
C ALA A 150 -14.62 -9.87 -8.23
N THR A 151 -14.47 -11.15 -7.95
CA THR A 151 -15.58 -11.98 -7.48
C THR A 151 -15.83 -11.72 -6.00
N LEU A 152 -16.96 -11.07 -5.66
CA LEU A 152 -17.26 -10.68 -4.28
C LEU A 152 -17.92 -11.82 -3.49
N PRO A 153 -17.27 -12.36 -2.44
CA PRO A 153 -17.96 -13.20 -1.48
C PRO A 153 -18.85 -12.33 -0.56
N PRO A 154 -19.78 -12.94 0.19
CA PRO A 154 -20.57 -12.21 1.19
C PRO A 154 -19.69 -11.49 2.23
N LEU A 155 -20.17 -10.36 2.78
CA LEU A 155 -19.39 -9.48 3.66
C LEU A 155 -18.78 -10.19 4.88
N ASN A 156 -19.48 -11.18 5.45
CA ASN A 156 -18.95 -11.97 6.57
C ASN A 156 -17.69 -12.77 6.17
N LYS A 157 -17.68 -13.37 4.98
CA LYS A 157 -16.50 -14.06 4.43
C LYS A 157 -15.40 -13.07 4.07
N GLN A 158 -15.75 -11.90 3.52
CA GLN A 158 -14.76 -10.85 3.27
C GLN A 158 -14.05 -10.43 4.56
N LYS A 159 -14.80 -10.20 5.64
CA LYS A 159 -14.24 -9.86 6.96
C LYS A 159 -13.29 -10.95 7.47
N ALA A 160 -13.69 -12.22 7.36
CA ALA A 160 -12.85 -13.34 7.77
C ALA A 160 -11.55 -13.44 6.95
N ILE A 161 -11.64 -13.37 5.62
CA ILE A 161 -10.49 -13.46 4.71
C ILE A 161 -9.53 -12.28 4.94
N GLY A 162 -10.06 -11.06 4.94
CA GLY A 162 -9.26 -9.85 5.13
C GLY A 162 -8.58 -9.82 6.50
N GLY A 163 -9.30 -10.16 7.56
CA GLY A 163 -8.75 -10.24 8.91
C GLY A 163 -7.63 -11.28 9.03
N LEU A 164 -7.86 -12.49 8.48
CA LEU A 164 -6.84 -13.55 8.49
C LEU A 164 -5.59 -13.16 7.70
N TYR A 165 -5.77 -12.49 6.55
CA TYR A 165 -4.64 -12.00 5.75
C TYR A 165 -3.80 -10.98 6.53
N LEU A 166 -4.42 -9.96 7.12
CA LEU A 166 -3.71 -8.94 7.89
C LEU A 166 -2.95 -9.56 9.07
N ALA A 167 -3.61 -10.44 9.84
CA ALA A 167 -2.96 -11.14 10.95
C ALA A 167 -1.78 -12.03 10.48
N THR A 168 -1.87 -12.60 9.27
CA THR A 168 -0.80 -13.43 8.70
C THR A 168 0.43 -12.60 8.32
N ILE A 169 0.24 -11.47 7.63
CA ILE A 169 1.37 -10.61 7.23
C ILE A 169 2.03 -9.92 8.43
N GLU A 170 1.23 -9.53 9.42
CA GLU A 170 1.71 -8.98 10.70
C GLU A 170 2.53 -10.02 11.47
N LYS A 171 1.99 -11.24 11.64
CA LYS A 171 2.72 -12.33 12.30
C LYS A 171 4.05 -12.61 11.62
N ARG A 172 4.06 -12.69 10.28
CA ARG A 172 5.29 -12.90 9.51
C ARG A 172 6.32 -11.81 9.79
N HIS A 173 5.91 -10.54 9.77
CA HIS A 173 6.80 -9.41 10.05
C HIS A 173 7.50 -9.54 11.41
N TYR A 174 6.75 -9.85 12.47
CA TYR A 174 7.34 -10.02 13.80
C TYR A 174 8.25 -11.25 13.89
N GLN A 175 7.91 -12.35 13.21
CA GLN A 175 8.78 -13.54 13.16
C GLN A 175 10.11 -13.23 12.46
N GLU A 176 10.09 -12.52 11.33
CA GLU A 176 11.29 -12.07 10.62
C GLU A 176 12.14 -11.13 11.49
N ARG A 177 11.49 -10.19 12.19
CA ARG A 177 12.18 -9.26 13.10
C ARG A 177 12.83 -9.98 14.29
N LEU A 178 12.16 -10.96 14.88
CA LEU A 178 12.73 -11.79 15.96
C LEU A 178 13.94 -12.60 15.48
N ALA A 179 13.85 -13.19 14.28
CA ALA A 179 14.96 -13.93 13.69
C ALA A 179 16.18 -13.03 13.47
N ALA A 180 15.99 -11.83 12.92
CA ALA A 180 17.05 -10.86 12.69
C ALA A 180 17.73 -10.38 13.99
N LEU A 181 16.94 -10.12 15.05
CA LEU A 181 17.48 -9.73 16.35
C LEU A 181 18.30 -10.85 17.01
N ASN A 182 17.82 -12.09 16.92
CA ASN A 182 18.56 -13.24 17.43
C ASN A 182 19.90 -13.42 16.70
N GLU A 183 19.90 -13.28 15.37
CA GLU A 183 21.13 -13.35 14.57
C GLU A 183 22.11 -12.24 14.98
N GLN A 184 21.65 -10.99 15.11
CA GLN A 184 22.48 -9.87 15.55
C GLN A 184 23.09 -10.10 16.93
N GLN A 185 22.32 -10.67 17.86
CA GLN A 185 22.81 -11.00 19.20
C GLN A 185 23.90 -12.08 19.15
N ILE A 186 23.71 -13.14 18.37
CA ILE A 186 24.71 -14.21 18.21
C ILE A 186 25.99 -13.63 17.60
N LEU A 187 25.89 -12.81 16.56
CA LEU A 187 27.05 -12.17 15.94
C LEU A 187 27.80 -11.24 16.90
N SER A 188 27.09 -10.51 17.76
CA SER A 188 27.70 -9.70 18.82
C SER A 188 28.48 -10.57 19.80
N GLN A 189 27.88 -11.66 20.28
CA GLN A 189 28.55 -12.59 21.21
C GLN A 189 29.80 -13.21 20.59
N LEU A 190 29.75 -13.60 19.31
CA LEU A 190 30.90 -14.14 18.60
C LEU A 190 32.02 -13.09 18.45
N SER A 191 31.67 -11.83 18.21
CA SER A 191 32.65 -10.73 18.15
C SER A 191 33.31 -10.50 19.51
N ASP A 192 32.55 -10.56 20.60
CA ASP A 192 33.06 -10.38 21.97
C ASP A 192 34.00 -11.51 22.38
N MET A 193 33.90 -12.71 21.78
CA MET A 193 34.79 -13.85 22.06
C MET A 193 36.19 -13.72 21.44
N ILE A 194 36.40 -12.78 20.52
CA ILE A 194 37.68 -12.55 19.83
C ILE A 194 38.43 -11.34 20.44
N GLN A 195 37.77 -10.57 21.33
CA GLN A 195 38.37 -9.46 22.09
C GLN A 195 38.94 -9.93 23.43
#